data_AF-A0A916ZHH9-F1
#
_entry.id   AF-A0A916ZHH9-F1
#
_cell.length_a   1.000
_cell.length_b   1.000
_cell.length_c   1.000
_cell.angle_alpha   90.00
_cell.angle_beta   90.00
_cell.angle_gamma   90.00
#
_symmetry.space_group_name_H-M   'P 1'
#
loop_
_entity.id
_entity.type
_entity.pdbx_description
1 polymer ?
#
loop_
_entity_poly.entity_id
_entity_poly.type
_entity_poly.pdbx_seq_one_letter_code
_entity_poly.pdbx_strand_id
1 'polypeptide(L)'
;MNSFCKALAYVNERVYEPNHLSIQAIQEETQNADYGAGVFLLNSRSVRFRVAKITPAKTGQFVAFWEKGPDNKNQAFSYENAADLWVIHTFAADSHAFGQFVFPKEVLMQHNILKTGSVKGKMAIRVYPAWDTPTSKQAIATQKWQLPYFAAVDHNNSRQIQELLHLYDK
;
A
#
# COMPACT_ATOMS: atom_id res chain seq x y z
N MET A 1 -4.54 -9.24 -12.84
CA MET A 1 -4.12 -7.89 -13.27
C MET A 1 -2.82 -7.55 -12.55
N ASN A 2 -1.64 -7.88 -13.10
CA ASN A 2 -0.34 -7.60 -12.43
C ASN A 2 0.55 -6.67 -13.26
N SER A 3 -0.05 -5.73 -14.00
CA SER A 3 0.69 -4.65 -14.65
C SER A 3 0.46 -3.41 -13.82
N PHE A 4 1.54 -2.77 -13.36
CA PHE A 4 1.48 -1.51 -12.62
C PHE A 4 0.66 -0.47 -13.38
N CYS A 5 0.91 -0.29 -14.68
CA CYS A 5 0.17 0.66 -15.52
C CYS A 5 -1.35 0.42 -15.52
N LYS A 6 -1.79 -0.84 -15.62
CA LYS A 6 -3.23 -1.17 -15.58
C LYS A 6 -3.85 -0.89 -14.22
N ALA A 7 -3.13 -1.22 -13.14
CA ALA A 7 -3.60 -0.95 -11.78
C ALA A 7 -3.64 0.55 -11.48
N LEU A 8 -2.62 1.30 -11.90
CA LEU A 8 -2.56 2.74 -11.75
C LEU A 8 -3.67 3.43 -12.54
N ALA A 9 -3.91 3.05 -13.80
CA ALA A 9 -5.00 3.60 -14.61
C ALA A 9 -6.37 3.39 -13.93
N TYR A 10 -6.62 2.17 -13.44
CA TYR A 10 -7.86 1.86 -12.72
C TYR A 10 -8.10 2.77 -11.52
N VAL A 11 -7.05 3.02 -10.73
CA VAL A 11 -7.10 3.88 -9.53
C VAL A 11 -7.20 5.34 -9.93
N ASN A 12 -6.47 5.76 -10.95
CA ASN A 12 -6.46 7.14 -11.44
C ASN A 12 -7.86 7.59 -11.86
N GLU A 13 -8.54 6.78 -12.68
CA GLU A 13 -9.91 7.05 -13.16
C GLU A 13 -10.96 7.12 -12.03
N ARG A 14 -10.76 6.37 -10.94
CA ARG A 14 -11.77 6.20 -9.88
C ARG A 14 -11.51 7.05 -8.64
N VAL A 15 -10.25 7.42 -8.42
CA VAL A 15 -9.80 8.07 -7.19
C VAL A 15 -9.06 9.35 -7.50
N TYR A 16 -8.00 9.32 -8.30
CA TYR A 16 -7.11 10.49 -8.40
C TYR A 16 -7.70 11.60 -9.27
N GLU A 17 -8.08 11.31 -10.52
CA GLU A 17 -8.65 12.31 -11.44
C GLU A 17 -9.94 12.96 -10.93
N PRO A 18 -10.95 12.19 -10.45
CA PRO A 18 -12.21 12.79 -9.97
C PRO A 18 -12.04 13.68 -8.74
N ASN A 19 -10.95 13.48 -7.98
CA ASN A 19 -10.68 14.24 -6.75
C ASN A 19 -9.51 15.22 -6.92
N HIS A 20 -9.15 15.56 -8.16
CA HIS A 20 -8.13 16.55 -8.50
C HIS A 20 -6.75 16.26 -7.90
N LEU A 21 -6.42 14.98 -7.73
CA LEU A 21 -5.08 14.55 -7.33
C LEU A 21 -4.22 14.35 -8.60
N SER A 22 -3.20 15.18 -8.76
CA SER A 22 -2.31 15.14 -9.93
C SER A 22 -1.21 14.11 -9.74
N ILE A 23 -1.08 13.20 -10.71
CA ILE A 23 0.04 12.24 -10.80
C ILE A 23 1.12 12.72 -11.76
N GLN A 24 2.39 12.62 -11.33
CA GLN A 24 3.56 13.01 -12.12
C GLN A 24 4.72 12.04 -11.90
N ALA A 25 5.74 12.09 -12.77
CA ALA A 25 6.97 11.30 -12.64
C ALA A 25 6.72 9.79 -12.43
N ILE A 26 5.78 9.24 -13.20
CA ILE A 26 5.38 7.83 -13.10
C ILE A 26 6.54 6.94 -13.55
N GLN A 27 6.91 5.99 -12.70
CA GLN A 27 7.94 5.01 -12.98
C GLN A 27 7.50 3.62 -12.47
N GLU A 28 7.44 2.66 -13.38
CA GLU A 28 7.27 1.25 -13.01
C GLU A 28 8.53 0.71 -12.34
N GLU A 29 8.35 -0.13 -11.32
CA GLU A 29 9.45 -0.82 -10.66
C GLU A 29 9.54 -2.26 -11.16
N THR A 30 10.71 -2.63 -11.70
CA THR A 30 10.99 -4.03 -12.07
C THR A 30 11.03 -4.93 -10.84
N GLN A 31 11.53 -4.41 -9.72
CA GLN A 31 11.49 -5.08 -8.43
C GLN A 31 10.06 -5.06 -7.88
N ASN A 32 9.58 -6.22 -7.41
CA ASN A 32 8.21 -6.40 -6.93
C ASN A 32 7.12 -6.19 -8.01
N ALA A 33 7.46 -6.23 -9.31
CA ALA A 33 6.51 -6.07 -10.42
C ALA A 33 5.26 -6.97 -10.30
N ASP A 34 5.43 -8.17 -9.73
CA ASP A 34 4.32 -9.08 -9.42
C ASP A 34 3.22 -8.43 -8.57
N TYR A 35 3.53 -7.41 -7.79
CA TYR A 35 2.64 -6.65 -6.92
C TYR A 35 2.28 -5.29 -7.51
N GLY A 36 2.30 -5.15 -8.84
CA GLY A 36 1.98 -3.89 -9.53
C GLY A 36 2.84 -2.74 -9.05
N ALA A 37 4.15 -2.98 -8.87
CA ALA A 37 5.04 -2.03 -8.22
C ALA A 37 5.36 -0.82 -9.09
N GLY A 38 5.24 0.38 -8.51
CA GLY A 38 5.65 1.62 -9.15
C GLY A 38 5.79 2.76 -8.17
N VAL A 39 6.38 3.85 -8.62
CA VAL A 39 6.52 5.11 -7.88
C VAL A 39 6.04 6.27 -8.74
N PHE A 40 5.52 7.31 -8.10
CA PHE A 40 5.11 8.56 -8.73
C PHE A 40 4.99 9.67 -7.69
N LEU A 41 4.80 10.91 -8.14
CA LEU A 41 4.40 12.02 -7.29
C LEU A 41 2.88 12.19 -7.35
N LEU A 42 2.23 12.31 -6.20
CA LEU A 42 0.82 12.65 -6.04
C LEU A 42 0.72 13.98 -5.30
N ASN A 43 0.28 15.05 -5.98
CA ASN A 43 0.26 16.41 -5.41
C ASN A 43 1.59 16.78 -4.69
N SER A 44 2.72 16.45 -5.31
CA SER A 44 4.09 16.64 -4.81
C SER A 44 4.57 15.72 -3.68
N ARG A 45 3.74 14.81 -3.16
CA ARG A 45 4.21 13.75 -2.24
C ARG A 45 4.66 12.53 -3.02
N SER A 46 5.78 11.94 -2.61
CA SER A 46 6.24 10.69 -3.22
C SER A 46 5.37 9.51 -2.78
N VAL A 47 4.84 8.77 -3.74
CA VAL A 47 4.00 7.58 -3.54
C VAL A 47 4.74 6.36 -4.05
N ARG A 48 4.76 5.31 -3.23
CA ARG A 48 5.11 3.96 -3.65
C ARG A 48 3.86 3.09 -3.67
N PHE A 49 3.53 2.63 -4.87
CA PHE A 49 2.30 1.93 -5.19
C PHE A 49 2.51 0.42 -5.17
N ARG A 50 1.60 -0.32 -4.54
CA ARG A 50 1.55 -1.78 -4.59
C ARG A 50 0.12 -2.29 -4.69
N VAL A 51 -0.06 -3.48 -5.23
CA VAL A 51 -1.28 -4.29 -5.18
C VAL A 51 -1.00 -5.51 -4.33
N ALA A 52 -1.72 -5.66 -3.22
CA ALA A 52 -1.63 -6.83 -2.36
C ALA A 52 -2.34 -8.03 -3.00
N LYS A 53 -1.92 -9.24 -2.61
CA LYS A 53 -2.45 -10.50 -3.14
C LYS A 53 -3.10 -11.33 -2.05
N ILE A 54 -4.30 -11.81 -2.32
CA ILE A 54 -4.92 -12.85 -1.50
C ILE A 54 -4.13 -14.14 -1.67
N THR A 55 -3.91 -14.84 -0.56
CA THR A 55 -3.28 -16.16 -0.55
C THR A 55 -4.22 -17.18 0.08
N PRO A 56 -4.45 -18.36 -0.51
CA PRO A 56 -5.47 -19.29 -0.02
C PRO A 56 -5.32 -19.71 1.44
N ALA A 57 -4.08 -19.86 1.93
CA ALA A 57 -3.81 -20.45 3.23
C ALA A 57 -3.96 -19.50 4.43
N LYS A 58 -4.07 -18.18 4.22
CA LYS A 58 -4.01 -17.19 5.30
C LYS A 58 -4.89 -15.98 4.99
N THR A 59 -5.71 -15.59 5.97
CA THR A 59 -6.44 -14.30 5.99
C THR A 59 -5.48 -13.12 5.86
N GLY A 60 -5.95 -12.01 5.30
CA GLY A 60 -5.10 -10.88 4.93
C GLY A 60 -4.49 -11.04 3.55
N GLN A 61 -4.02 -9.93 3.00
CA GLN A 61 -3.41 -9.86 1.69
C GLN A 61 -1.90 -9.65 1.82
N PHE A 62 -1.13 -10.46 1.10
CA PHE A 62 0.33 -10.43 1.11
C PHE A 62 0.86 -9.37 0.14
N VAL A 63 1.87 -8.62 0.57
CA VAL A 63 2.52 -7.61 -0.27
C VAL A 63 4.02 -7.55 0.02
N ALA A 64 4.81 -7.42 -1.04
CA ALA A 64 6.27 -7.34 -0.97
C ALA A 64 6.76 -5.89 -0.77
N PHE A 65 7.78 -5.76 0.09
CA PHE A 65 8.37 -4.52 0.62
C PHE A 65 9.91 -4.61 0.62
N TRP A 66 10.52 -5.07 -0.47
CA TRP A 66 11.97 -5.21 -0.54
C TRP A 66 12.60 -4.49 -1.73
N GLU A 67 13.88 -4.14 -1.57
CA GLU A 67 14.76 -3.59 -2.59
C GLU A 67 16.09 -4.36 -2.66
N LYS A 68 16.87 -4.11 -3.71
CA LYS A 68 18.27 -4.58 -3.77
C LYS A 68 19.19 -3.65 -2.99
N GLY A 69 19.90 -4.20 -2.02
CA GLY A 69 20.97 -3.49 -1.31
C GLY A 69 22.27 -3.40 -2.13
N PRO A 70 23.30 -2.72 -1.58
CA PRO A 70 24.59 -2.51 -2.27
C PRO A 70 25.31 -3.81 -2.66
N ASP A 71 25.05 -4.91 -1.96
CA ASP A 71 25.62 -6.24 -2.23
C ASP A 71 24.73 -7.11 -3.13
N ASN A 72 23.74 -6.50 -3.81
CA ASN A 72 22.73 -7.16 -4.63
C ASN A 72 21.88 -8.21 -3.87
N LYS A 73 21.83 -8.14 -2.53
CA LYS A 73 20.92 -8.94 -1.71
C LYS A 73 19.61 -8.19 -1.47
N ASN A 74 18.53 -8.94 -1.25
CA ASN A 74 17.25 -8.35 -0.92
C ASN A 74 17.30 -7.82 0.52
N GLN A 75 16.86 -6.57 0.69
CA GLN A 75 16.73 -5.92 1.99
C GLN A 75 15.39 -5.19 2.10
N ALA A 76 14.98 -4.84 3.31
CA ALA A 76 13.88 -3.90 3.50
C ALA A 76 14.30 -2.50 3.09
N PHE A 77 13.34 -1.70 2.62
CA PHE A 77 13.56 -0.30 2.27
C PHE A 77 14.07 0.51 3.48
N SER A 78 15.09 1.34 3.28
CA SER A 78 15.53 2.31 4.28
C SER A 78 14.49 3.40 4.51
N TYR A 79 14.30 3.83 5.75
CA TYR A 79 13.43 4.96 6.09
C TYR A 79 13.87 6.26 5.38
N GLU A 80 15.18 6.48 5.29
CA GLU A 80 15.79 7.70 4.75
C GLU A 80 15.47 7.91 3.27
N ASN A 81 15.38 6.81 2.50
CA ASN A 81 15.06 6.84 1.07
C ASN A 81 13.64 6.35 0.75
N ALA A 82 12.80 6.14 1.77
CA ALA A 82 11.43 5.69 1.55
C ALA A 82 10.58 6.82 0.95
N ALA A 83 9.63 6.44 0.09
CA ALA A 83 8.58 7.36 -0.35
C ALA A 83 7.75 7.82 0.86
N ASP A 84 7.21 9.04 0.78
CA ASP A 84 6.42 9.65 1.85
C ASP A 84 5.18 8.82 2.18
N LEU A 85 4.53 8.29 1.13
CA LEU A 85 3.35 7.46 1.23
C LEU A 85 3.55 6.10 0.55
N TRP A 86 3.05 5.06 1.21
CA TRP A 86 2.92 3.73 0.65
C TRP A 86 1.44 3.39 0.47
N VAL A 87 1.01 3.29 -0.77
CA VAL A 87 -0.39 3.06 -1.12
C VAL A 87 -0.56 1.61 -1.56
N ILE A 88 -1.23 0.82 -0.71
CA ILE A 88 -1.45 -0.61 -0.91
C ILE A 88 -2.89 -0.86 -1.30
N HIS A 89 -3.08 -1.34 -2.52
CA HIS A 89 -4.39 -1.62 -3.10
C HIS A 89 -4.81 -3.04 -2.76
N THR A 90 -6.02 -3.18 -2.25
CA THR A 90 -6.59 -4.46 -1.84
C THR A 90 -7.93 -4.69 -2.52
N PHE A 91 -8.18 -5.94 -2.87
CA PHE A 91 -9.43 -6.38 -3.50
C PHE A 91 -9.99 -7.53 -2.67
N ALA A 92 -11.29 -7.52 -2.37
CA ALA A 92 -11.95 -8.66 -1.77
C ALA A 92 -12.14 -9.78 -2.81
N ALA A 93 -12.04 -11.05 -2.37
CA ALA A 93 -12.21 -12.20 -3.25
C ALA A 93 -13.62 -12.28 -3.83
N ASP A 94 -14.64 -12.02 -3.01
CA ASP A 94 -16.01 -12.47 -3.27
C ASP A 94 -17.02 -11.33 -3.49
N SER A 95 -16.64 -10.08 -3.24
CA SER A 95 -17.60 -8.95 -3.21
C SER A 95 -17.25 -7.81 -4.16
N HIS A 96 -16.26 -7.99 -5.04
CA HIS A 96 -15.65 -6.92 -5.85
C HIS A 96 -15.20 -5.69 -5.04
N ALA A 97 -15.19 -5.77 -3.70
CA ALA A 97 -14.84 -4.65 -2.85
C ALA A 97 -13.38 -4.27 -3.09
N PHE A 98 -13.15 -2.98 -3.20
CA PHE A 98 -11.85 -2.37 -3.40
C PHE A 98 -11.56 -1.43 -2.23
N GLY A 99 -10.29 -1.29 -1.88
CA GLY A 99 -9.86 -0.45 -0.77
C GLY A 99 -8.37 -0.19 -0.82
N GLN A 100 -7.98 0.90 -0.18
CA GLN A 100 -6.59 1.35 -0.13
C GLN A 100 -6.14 1.47 1.32
N PHE A 101 -4.94 0.96 1.58
CA PHE A 101 -4.14 1.47 2.68
C PHE A 101 -3.27 2.61 2.19
N VAL A 102 -3.20 3.69 2.95
CA VAL A 102 -2.31 4.82 2.70
C VAL A 102 -1.45 5.01 3.95
N PHE A 103 -0.25 4.42 3.94
CA PHE A 103 0.66 4.47 5.08
C PHE A 103 1.71 5.58 4.91
N PRO A 104 1.76 6.57 5.82
CA PRO A 104 2.92 7.43 5.96
C PRO A 104 4.16 6.61 6.32
N LYS A 105 5.34 6.99 5.82
CA LYS A 105 6.59 6.27 6.10
C LYS A 105 6.93 6.21 7.59
N GLU A 106 6.52 7.21 8.38
CA GLU A 106 6.68 7.26 9.84
C GLU A 106 5.98 6.08 10.52
N VAL A 107 4.79 5.72 10.05
CA VAL A 107 4.01 4.59 10.56
C VAL A 107 4.69 3.26 10.23
N LEU A 108 5.22 3.15 9.00
CA LEU A 108 5.96 1.96 8.60
C LEU A 108 7.25 1.79 9.40
N MET A 109 7.94 2.89 9.72
CA MET A 109 9.09 2.89 10.62
C MET A 109 8.69 2.44 12.03
N GLN A 110 7.64 3.03 12.61
CA GLN A 110 7.14 2.70 13.95
C GLN A 110 6.78 1.21 14.10
N HIS A 111 6.28 0.58 13.02
CA HIS A 111 5.96 -0.85 12.99
C HIS A 111 7.09 -1.76 12.47
N ASN A 112 8.33 -1.24 12.45
CA ASN A 112 9.56 -1.93 12.07
C ASN A 112 9.49 -2.56 10.66
N ILE A 113 8.76 -1.92 9.74
CA ILE A 113 8.65 -2.33 8.34
C ILE A 113 9.81 -1.75 7.56
N LEU A 114 10.08 -0.44 7.72
CA LEU A 114 11.26 0.19 7.14
C LEU A 114 12.50 -0.11 7.97
N LYS A 115 13.62 -0.23 7.28
CA LYS A 115 14.96 -0.35 7.87
C LYS A 115 15.40 1.01 8.39
N THR A 116 16.05 1.02 9.56
CA THR A 116 16.72 2.18 10.14
C THR A 116 18.12 1.75 10.60
N GLY A 117 18.91 2.67 11.19
CA GLY A 117 20.20 2.32 11.79
C GLY A 117 20.14 1.23 12.87
N SER A 118 18.99 1.07 13.55
CA SER A 118 18.79 0.09 14.64
C SER A 118 17.83 -1.05 14.30
N VAL A 119 17.08 -0.96 13.20
CA VAL A 119 16.03 -1.92 12.82
C VAL A 119 16.29 -2.47 11.42
N LYS A 120 16.29 -3.81 11.27
CA LYS A 120 16.50 -4.48 9.98
C LYS A 120 15.38 -4.23 8.95
N GLY A 121 14.17 -3.95 9.42
CA GLY A 121 12.97 -3.82 8.60
C GLY A 121 12.39 -5.17 8.15
N LYS A 122 11.28 -5.11 7.40
CA LYS A 122 10.57 -6.27 6.82
C LYS A 122 10.54 -6.16 5.31
N MET A 123 10.80 -7.29 4.65
CA MET A 123 10.78 -7.40 3.18
C MET A 123 9.38 -7.71 2.61
N ALA A 124 8.42 -8.00 3.47
CA ALA A 124 7.03 -8.24 3.12
C ALA A 124 6.15 -8.12 4.36
N ILE A 125 4.87 -7.80 4.16
CA ILE A 125 3.87 -7.77 5.22
C ILE A 125 2.56 -8.39 4.73
N ARG A 126 1.66 -8.64 5.68
CA ARG A 126 0.24 -8.82 5.38
C ARG A 126 -0.53 -7.58 5.80
N VAL A 127 -1.45 -7.16 4.96
CA VAL A 127 -2.42 -6.11 5.25
C VAL A 127 -3.79 -6.74 5.42
N TYR A 128 -4.59 -6.20 6.34
CA TYR A 128 -5.89 -6.75 6.72
C TYR A 128 -6.97 -5.68 6.53
N PRO A 129 -7.58 -5.58 5.33
CA PRO A 129 -8.71 -4.68 5.08
C PRO A 129 -9.82 -4.82 6.12
N ALA A 130 -10.70 -3.83 6.22
CA ALA A 130 -11.79 -3.84 7.20
C ALA A 130 -12.77 -5.02 7.05
N TRP A 131 -12.87 -5.59 5.84
CA TRP A 131 -13.70 -6.77 5.57
C TRP A 131 -13.03 -8.10 5.96
N ASP A 132 -11.73 -8.11 6.26
CA ASP A 132 -11.05 -9.31 6.73
C ASP A 132 -11.29 -9.52 8.23
N THR A 133 -11.53 -10.76 8.65
CA THR A 133 -11.69 -11.13 10.07
C THR A 133 -10.55 -12.07 10.49
N PRO A 134 -9.37 -11.54 10.86
CA PRO A 134 -8.25 -12.37 11.30
C PRO A 134 -8.53 -13.01 12.66
N THR A 135 -8.06 -14.25 12.85
CA THR A 135 -8.27 -15.02 14.10
C THR A 135 -7.03 -15.13 14.98
N SER A 136 -5.82 -14.98 14.42
CA SER A 136 -4.59 -15.08 15.20
C SER A 136 -4.29 -13.76 15.94
N LYS A 137 -3.75 -13.86 17.17
CA LYS A 137 -3.40 -12.69 18.00
C LYS A 137 -2.51 -11.69 17.26
N GLN A 138 -1.53 -12.18 16.49
CA GLN A 138 -0.64 -11.33 15.71
C GLN A 138 -1.36 -10.62 14.57
N ALA A 139 -2.26 -11.32 13.86
CA ALA A 139 -3.02 -10.74 12.75
C ALA A 139 -4.04 -9.70 13.25
N ILE A 140 -4.72 -9.97 14.36
CA ILE A 140 -5.64 -9.02 15.02
C ILE A 140 -4.88 -7.75 15.45
N ALA A 141 -3.74 -7.91 16.12
CA ALA A 141 -2.91 -6.77 16.51
C ALA A 141 -2.40 -5.98 15.30
N THR A 142 -2.09 -6.68 14.20
CA THR A 142 -1.64 -6.06 12.94
C THR A 142 -2.76 -5.26 12.28
N GLN A 143 -3.94 -5.86 12.15
CA GLN A 143 -5.12 -5.17 11.62
C GLN A 143 -5.45 -3.92 12.44
N LYS A 144 -5.41 -4.01 13.77
CA LYS A 144 -5.74 -2.89 14.66
C LYS A 144 -4.93 -1.62 14.35
N TRP A 145 -3.64 -1.72 14.09
CA TRP A 145 -2.84 -0.54 13.75
C TRP A 145 -2.96 -0.12 12.28
N GLN A 146 -3.35 -1.04 11.40
CA GLN A 146 -3.52 -0.78 9.97
C GLN A 146 -4.83 -0.06 9.63
N LEU A 147 -5.93 -0.39 10.32
CA LEU A 147 -7.27 0.15 10.02
C LEU A 147 -7.37 1.69 10.05
N PRO A 148 -6.67 2.43 10.94
CA PRO A 148 -6.63 3.90 10.88
C PRO A 148 -6.06 4.49 9.58
N TYR A 149 -5.44 3.66 8.75
CA TYR A 149 -4.84 4.00 7.46
C TYR A 149 -5.53 3.30 6.30
N PHE A 150 -6.73 2.74 6.51
CA PHE A 150 -7.50 2.02 5.51
C PHE A 150 -8.80 2.75 5.18
N ALA A 151 -9.15 2.78 3.90
CA ALA A 151 -10.48 3.12 3.45
C ALA A 151 -10.97 2.09 2.43
N ALA A 152 -12.21 1.62 2.59
CA ALA A 152 -12.94 0.98 1.51
C ALA A 152 -13.26 2.05 0.46
N VAL A 153 -13.25 1.69 -0.82
CA VAL A 153 -13.41 2.63 -1.93
C VAL A 153 -14.53 2.17 -2.83
N ASP A 154 -15.64 2.90 -2.73
CA ASP A 154 -16.68 2.98 -3.75
C ASP A 154 -16.68 4.40 -4.32
N HIS A 155 -16.35 4.53 -5.60
CA HIS A 155 -16.27 5.81 -6.31
C HIS A 155 -17.61 6.55 -6.39
N ASN A 156 -18.74 5.87 -6.15
CA ASN A 156 -20.05 6.49 -6.06
C ASN A 156 -20.43 6.90 -4.63
N ASN A 157 -19.60 6.56 -3.65
CA ASN A 157 -19.81 6.86 -2.24
C ASN A 157 -18.90 8.00 -1.79
N SER A 158 -19.43 9.23 -1.80
CA SER A 158 -18.69 10.45 -1.44
C SER A 158 -18.06 10.39 -0.05
N ARG A 159 -18.70 9.74 0.93
CA ARG A 159 -18.16 9.60 2.28
C ARG A 159 -16.90 8.72 2.29
N GLN A 160 -16.93 7.57 1.62
CA GLN A 160 -15.76 6.69 1.53
C GLN A 160 -14.60 7.38 0.81
N ILE A 161 -14.90 8.15 -0.24
CA ILE A 161 -13.90 8.96 -0.93
C ILE A 161 -13.32 10.03 0.01
N GLN A 162 -14.14 10.75 0.78
CA GLN A 162 -13.63 11.72 1.75
C GLN A 162 -12.75 11.09 2.83
N GLU A 163 -13.16 9.93 3.37
CA GLU A 163 -12.37 9.16 4.33
C GLU A 163 -11.01 8.77 3.75
N LEU A 164 -10.97 8.34 2.49
CA LEU A 164 -9.74 8.04 1.78
C LEU A 164 -8.87 9.29 1.55
N LEU A 165 -9.44 10.39 1.06
CA LEU A 165 -8.70 11.63 0.79
C LEU A 165 -8.01 12.15 2.06
N HIS A 166 -8.70 12.07 3.19
CA HIS A 166 -8.11 12.43 4.48
C HIS A 166 -6.85 11.60 4.83
N LEU A 167 -6.72 10.37 4.33
CA LEU A 167 -5.51 9.58 4.54
C LEU A 167 -4.32 10.09 3.71
N TYR A 168 -4.56 10.72 2.57
CA TYR A 168 -3.51 11.33 1.75
C TYR A 168 -3.00 12.66 2.31
N ASP A 169 -3.73 13.27 3.25
CA ASP A 169 -3.34 14.50 3.95
C ASP A 169 -2.53 14.26 5.23
N LYS A 170 -2.44 12.99 5.68
CA LYS A 170 -1.72 12.59 6.92
C LYS A 170 -0.20 12.56 6.80
#